data_AF-A0A839F3H5-F1
#
_entry.id   AF-A0A839F3H5-F1
#
_cell.length_a   1.000
_cell.length_b   1.000
_cell.length_c   1.000
_cell.angle_alpha   90.00
_cell.angle_beta   90.00
_cell.angle_gamma   90.00
#
_symmetry.space_group_name_H-M   'P 1'
#
loop_
_entity.id
_entity.type
_entity.pdbx_description
1 polymer ?
#
loop_
_entity_poly.entity_id
_entity_poly.type
_entity_poly.pdbx_seq_one_letter_code
_entity_poly.pdbx_strand_id
1 'polypeptide(L)'
;MHASFAGSSGNWSVVATIEVEARVPLVMHLPKESTGFRMMQRVTAPQGYAWVDICVDLSSGMLHAAQVARTVLAELASCNLAGFRVISGEHYLTMGSPA
;
A
#
# COMPACT_ATOMS: atom_id res chain seq x y z
N MET A 1 -4.24 19.19 11.51
CA MET A 1 -3.27 18.65 12.49
C MET A 1 -2.55 17.49 11.81
N HIS A 2 -1.31 17.69 11.37
CA HIS A 2 -0.47 16.63 10.81
C HIS A 2 0.09 15.81 11.97
N ALA A 3 -0.34 14.57 12.13
CA ALA A 3 0.32 13.63 13.03
C ALA A 3 1.58 13.12 12.31
N SER A 4 2.70 13.82 12.51
CA SER A 4 4.02 13.29 12.20
C SER A 4 4.34 12.19 13.20
N PHE A 5 4.11 10.92 12.81
CA PHE A 5 4.63 9.76 13.54
C PHE A 5 6.14 9.64 13.30
N ALA A 6 6.90 10.54 13.92
CA ALA A 6 8.33 10.39 14.13
C ALA A 6 8.52 9.57 15.41
N GLY A 7 8.66 8.25 15.29
CA GLY A 7 8.82 7.41 16.49
C GLY A 7 8.69 5.91 16.27
N SER A 8 9.41 5.34 15.31
CA SER A 8 9.89 3.96 15.42
C SER A 8 10.96 3.74 14.38
N SER A 9 12.21 3.60 14.83
CA SER A 9 13.31 3.01 14.07
C SER A 9 13.11 1.49 13.89
N GLY A 10 11.88 1.06 13.62
CA GLY A 10 11.56 -0.28 13.18
C GLY A 10 12.08 -0.49 11.77
N ASN A 11 12.56 -1.69 11.47
CA ASN A 11 13.08 -2.04 10.16
C ASN A 11 11.89 -2.30 9.22
N TRP A 12 11.20 -1.21 8.86
CA TRP A 12 10.00 -1.24 8.03
C TRP A 12 10.37 -1.69 6.62
N SER A 13 9.84 -2.83 6.23
CA SER A 13 10.09 -3.41 4.91
C SER A 13 8.82 -3.42 4.09
N VAL A 14 8.94 -3.06 2.82
CA VAL A 14 7.84 -3.17 1.85
C VAL A 14 7.65 -4.66 1.56
N VAL A 15 6.46 -5.17 1.85
CA VAL A 15 6.09 -6.58 1.57
C VAL A 15 5.24 -6.72 0.32
N ALA A 16 4.55 -5.65 -0.06
CA ALA A 16 3.77 -5.55 -1.29
C ALA A 16 3.52 -4.07 -1.62
N THR A 17 3.40 -3.77 -2.91
CA THR A 17 2.86 -2.50 -3.38
C THR A 17 1.52 -2.78 -4.03
N ILE A 18 0.51 -1.98 -3.70
CA ILE A 18 -0.80 -2.04 -4.34
C ILE A 18 -0.98 -0.83 -5.25
N GLU A 19 -1.64 -1.06 -6.39
CA GLU A 19 -2.14 0.00 -7.26
C GLU A 19 -3.66 0.07 -7.17
N VAL A 20 -4.14 1.30 -7.13
CA VAL A 20 -5.53 1.71 -6.94
C VAL A 20 -5.81 2.94 -7.81
N GLU A 21 -7.06 3.14 -8.23
CA GLU A 21 -7.42 4.31 -9.06
C GLU A 21 -7.32 5.63 -8.25
N ALA A 22 -6.60 6.62 -8.77
CA ALA A 22 -6.35 7.91 -8.12
C ALA A 22 -7.61 8.80 -7.97
N ARG A 23 -8.72 8.41 -8.61
CA ARG A 23 -10.02 9.12 -8.49
C ARG A 23 -10.68 8.90 -7.12
N VAL A 24 -10.21 7.92 -6.35
CA VAL A 24 -10.70 7.62 -5.01
C VAL A 24 -9.83 8.36 -3.99
N PRO A 25 -10.41 9.11 -3.04
CA PRO A 25 -9.65 9.70 -1.93
C PRO A 25 -9.12 8.58 -1.02
N LEU A 26 -7.92 8.10 -1.34
CA LEU A 26 -7.32 6.89 -0.80
C LEU A 26 -7.25 6.82 0.71
N VAL A 27 -6.94 7.96 1.34
CA VAL A 27 -6.80 8.07 2.79
C VAL A 27 -8.07 7.67 3.54
N MET A 28 -9.26 7.75 2.90
CA MET A 28 -10.53 7.39 3.53
C MET A 28 -10.94 5.92 3.34
N HIS A 29 -10.28 5.18 2.45
CA HIS A 29 -10.70 3.82 2.04
C HIS A 29 -9.64 2.76 2.30
N LEU A 30 -8.47 3.13 2.81
CA LEU A 30 -7.42 2.17 3.12
C LEU A 30 -7.59 1.60 4.54
N PRO A 31 -7.16 0.34 4.76
CA PRO A 31 -7.03 -0.24 6.09
C PRO A 31 -6.36 0.71 7.09
N LYS A 32 -6.88 0.74 8.31
CA LYS A 32 -6.34 1.59 9.37
C LYS A 32 -5.01 1.05 9.85
N GLU A 33 -3.97 1.87 9.76
CA GLU A 33 -2.62 1.52 10.23
C GLU A 33 -2.60 1.08 11.71
N SER A 34 -1.63 0.22 12.03
CA SER A 34 -1.45 -0.32 13.39
C SER A 34 0.03 -0.44 13.74
N THR A 35 0.34 -0.87 14.96
CA THR A 35 1.74 -1.06 15.40
C THR A 35 2.52 -2.08 14.57
N GLY A 36 1.85 -3.01 13.88
CA GLY A 36 2.49 -4.03 13.04
C GLY A 36 2.55 -3.69 11.54
N PHE A 37 1.83 -2.66 11.08
CA PHE A 37 1.84 -2.29 9.67
C PHE A 37 1.49 -0.83 9.44
N ARG A 38 2.04 -0.28 8.37
CA ARG A 38 1.71 1.05 7.88
C ARG A 38 1.59 1.05 6.36
N MET A 39 0.93 2.06 5.83
CA MET A 39 0.73 2.25 4.40
C MET A 39 1.43 3.52 3.94
N MET A 40 2.27 3.42 2.92
CA MET A 40 3.01 4.56 2.41
C MET A 40 2.66 4.80 0.95
N GLN A 41 1.98 5.90 0.66
CA GLN A 41 1.74 6.30 -0.74
C GLN A 41 3.08 6.69 -1.40
N ARG A 42 3.38 6.09 -2.56
CA ARG A 42 4.54 6.47 -3.37
C ARG A 42 4.28 7.79 -4.08
N VAL A 43 5.35 8.57 -4.26
CA VAL A 43 5.33 9.82 -5.02
C VAL A 43 5.15 9.53 -6.52
N THR A 44 5.65 8.40 -6.99
CA THR A 44 5.60 7.97 -8.38
C THR A 44 4.49 6.93 -8.56
N ALA A 45 3.50 7.26 -9.39
CA ALA A 45 2.50 6.32 -9.90
C ALA A 45 2.09 6.73 -11.33
N PRO A 46 1.67 5.79 -12.19
CA PRO A 46 1.12 6.13 -13.49
C PRO A 46 -0.09 7.06 -13.38
N GLN A 47 -0.30 7.91 -14.40
CA GLN A 47 -1.42 8.85 -14.41
C GLN A 47 -2.76 8.10 -14.25
N GLY A 48 -3.61 8.60 -13.35
CA GLY A 48 -4.90 7.98 -13.04
C GLY A 48 -4.83 6.90 -11.95
N TYR A 49 -3.64 6.58 -11.46
CA TYR A 49 -3.42 5.58 -10.42
C TYR A 49 -2.60 6.16 -9.25
N ALA A 50 -2.71 5.50 -8.12
CA ALA A 50 -1.83 5.71 -6.98
C ALA A 50 -1.22 4.38 -6.56
N TRP A 51 0.03 4.43 -6.13
CA TRP A 51 0.72 3.27 -5.57
C TRP A 51 0.86 3.45 -4.07
N VAL A 52 0.54 2.40 -3.32
CA VAL A 52 0.63 2.38 -1.87
C VAL A 52 1.43 1.15 -1.46
N ASP A 53 2.53 1.39 -0.75
CA ASP A 53 3.36 0.34 -0.18
C ASP A 53 2.76 -0.13 1.14
N ILE A 54 2.63 -1.44 1.29
CA ILE A 54 2.33 -2.10 2.55
C ILE A 54 3.68 -2.36 3.23
N CYS A 55 3.93 -1.63 4.32
CA CYS A 55 5.15 -1.71 5.09
C CYS A 55 4.89 -2.48 6.39
N VAL A 56 5.71 -3.49 6.67
CA VAL A 56 5.60 -4.31 7.88
C VAL A 56 6.92 -4.26 8.65
N ASP A 57 6.84 -4.29 9.98
CA ASP A 57 8.02 -4.45 10.82
C ASP A 57 8.46 -5.92 10.81
N LEU A 58 9.64 -6.19 10.23
CA LEU A 58 10.20 -7.54 10.16
C LEU A 58 10.82 -8.01 11.49
N SER A 59 10.89 -7.15 12.51
CA SER A 59 11.37 -7.54 13.85
C SER A 59 10.59 -8.72 14.45
N SER A 60 9.34 -8.90 14.01
CA SER A 60 8.43 -9.98 14.42
C SER A 60 8.50 -11.23 13.52
N GLY A 61 9.40 -11.25 12.53
CA GLY A 61 9.67 -12.39 11.65
C GLY A 61 8.79 -12.49 10.40
N MET A 62 9.19 -13.36 9.47
CA MET A 62 8.56 -13.51 8.14
C MET A 62 7.13 -14.06 8.20
N LEU A 63 6.82 -14.91 9.18
CA LEU A 63 5.46 -15.43 9.37
C LEU A 63 4.48 -14.30 9.72
N HIS A 64 4.90 -13.39 10.61
CA HIS A 64 4.13 -12.21 10.97
C HIS A 64 3.91 -11.31 9.75
N ALA A 65 4.97 -11.06 8.97
CA ALA A 65 4.89 -10.26 7.75
C ALA A 65 3.87 -10.81 6.73
N ALA A 66 3.88 -12.13 6.51
CA ALA A 66 2.93 -12.79 5.63
C ALA A 66 1.48 -12.71 6.15
N GLN A 67 1.28 -12.88 7.47
CA GLN A 67 -0.05 -12.77 8.09
C GLN A 67 -0.60 -11.36 7.96
N VAL A 68 0.22 -10.34 8.26
CA VAL A 68 -0.15 -8.93 8.13
C VAL A 68 -0.51 -8.60 6.67
N ALA A 69 0.34 -8.97 5.71
CA ALA A 69 0.06 -8.75 4.29
C ALA A 69 -1.27 -9.39 3.86
N ARG A 70 -1.53 -10.63 4.29
CA ARG A 70 -2.80 -11.32 4.01
C ARG A 70 -4.00 -10.59 4.61
N THR A 71 -3.92 -10.16 5.86
CA THR A 71 -5.01 -9.43 6.54
C THR A 71 -5.29 -8.12 5.82
N VAL A 72 -4.25 -7.35 5.52
CA VAL A 72 -4.37 -6.07 4.80
C VAL A 72 -5.03 -6.26 3.43
N LEU A 73 -4.63 -7.28 2.66
CA LEU A 73 -5.23 -7.58 1.36
C LEU A 73 -6.70 -8.03 1.47
N ALA A 74 -7.05 -8.79 2.50
CA ALA A 74 -8.44 -9.18 2.75
C ALA A 74 -9.33 -7.99 3.15
N GLU A 75 -8.79 -7.07 3.97
CA GLU A 75 -9.47 -5.83 4.33
C GLU A 75 -9.65 -4.92 3.11
N LEU A 76 -8.64 -4.78 2.25
CA LEU A 76 -8.74 -4.03 0.99
C LEU A 76 -9.85 -4.57 0.07
N ALA A 77 -10.06 -5.88 0.02
CA ALA A 77 -11.16 -6.49 -0.72
C ALA A 77 -12.54 -6.14 -0.13
N SER A 78 -12.58 -5.75 1.14
CA SER A 78 -13.80 -5.27 1.82
C SER A 78 -13.95 -3.76 1.75
N CYS A 79 -12.91 -3.04 1.29
CA CYS A 79 -12.99 -1.60 1.06
C CYS A 79 -13.77 -1.33 -0.23
N ASN A 80 -14.53 -0.23 -0.26
CA ASN A 80 -15.34 0.19 -1.42
C ASN A 80 -14.47 0.79 -2.54
N LEU A 81 -13.42 0.09 -2.94
CA LEU A 81 -12.55 0.42 -4.06
C LEU A 81 -13.16 -0.15 -5.34
N ALA A 82 -13.10 0.59 -6.45
CA ALA A 82 -13.52 0.09 -7.76
C ALA A 82 -12.70 -1.15 -8.19
N GLY A 83 -11.46 -1.24 -7.70
CA GLY A 83 -10.56 -2.37 -7.84
C GLY A 83 -9.19 -2.05 -7.27
N PHE A 84 -8.39 -3.08 -7.01
CA PHE A 84 -6.97 -2.94 -6.70
C PHE A 84 -6.18 -4.09 -7.29
N ARG A 85 -4.89 -3.88 -7.54
CA ARG A 85 -3.95 -4.93 -7.96
C ARG A 85 -2.66 -4.85 -7.16
N VAL A 86 -2.07 -6.00 -6.86
CA VAL A 86 -0.71 -6.06 -6.29
C VAL A 86 0.28 -5.97 -7.44
N ILE A 87 1.26 -5.09 -7.33
CA ILE A 87 2.34 -4.92 -8.32
C ILE A 87 3.66 -5.41 -7.75
N SER A 88 4.46 -6.09 -8.57
CA SER A 88 5.82 -6.52 -8.22
C SER A 88 6.84 -5.92 -9.17
N GLY A 89 7.83 -5.20 -8.63
CA GLY A 89 8.90 -4.57 -9.41
C GLY A 89 8.52 -3.22 -10.02
N GLU A 90 9.53 -2.40 -10.33
CA GLU A 90 9.37 -1.02 -10.84
C GLU A 90 9.06 -0.94 -12.34
N HIS A 91 8.97 -2.07 -13.03
CA HIS A 91 8.79 -2.10 -14.48
C HIS A 91 7.31 -2.12 -14.85
N TYR A 92 6.78 -0.97 -15.28
CA TYR A 92 5.48 -0.89 -15.93
C TYR A 92 5.65 -0.66 -17.44
N LEU A 93 4.91 -1.42 -18.24
CA LEU A 93 4.76 -1.17 -19.67
C LEU A 93 3.61 -0.18 -19.87
N THR A 94 3.92 1.01 -20.38
CA THR A 94 2.90 1.97 -20.81
C THR A 94 2.40 1.53 -22.19
N MET A 95 1.22 0.92 -22.26
CA MET A 95 0.52 0.74 -23.54
C MET A 95 -0.04 2.12 -23.93
N GLY A 96 0.33 2.61 -25.11
CA GLY A 96 0.11 3.99 -25.57
C GLY A 96 -1.32 4.50 -25.36
N SER A 97 -1.43 5.79 -25.05
CA SER A 97 -2.72 6.50 -25.01
C SER A 97 -3.40 6.46 -26.38
N PRO A 98 -4.72 6.19 -26.45
CA PRO A 98 -5.47 6.50 -27.65
C PRO A 98 -5.48 8.03 -27.83
N ALA A 99 -4.96 8.49 -28.96
CA ALA A 99 -5.29 9.79 -29.51
C ALA A 99 -6.71 9.76 -30.09
#